data_AF-A0A957NYQ7-F1
#
_entry.id   AF-A0A957NYQ7-F1
#
_cell.length_a   1.000
_cell.length_b   1.000
_cell.length_c   1.000
_cell.angle_alpha   90.00
_cell.angle_beta   90.00
_cell.angle_gamma   90.00
#
_symmetry.space_group_name_H-M   'P 1'
#
loop_
_entity.id
_entity.type
_entity.pdbx_description
1 polymer ?
#
loop_
_entity_poly.entity_id
_entity_poly.type
_entity_poly.pdbx_seq_one_letter_code
_entity_poly.pdbx_strand_id
1 'polypeptide(L)'
;YNELQSEGRIGELGAPLREMFDHDPPGHLVRYLQGVQSHPGIGQIVLLLDEFSRTTDAYHHGRLDESFFQMWRGLLQDTRLHVKFIVVVQQQAYDGMAARVQGGQDDPAWPLLELGEKLPLSPLSDMDALHLIEWPMRNYLEFPPEISAQLYLLTGGSPFMIQAFCFKLVHHMVQLNKRRVDASDLERISMEFLSPTESLFAHLLDVIRGVANSICAHLARMADEEHAAQPHVAPTVTQEQLSAALPTIPTDRLRRTLQELCDHHVLVRVGTSEWRFASLLFQRWLALNSVAEG
;
A
#
# COMPACT_ATOMS: atom_id res chain seq x y z
N TYR A 1 27.14 0.78 1.76
CA TYR A 1 26.65 2.17 1.68
C TYR A 1 27.79 3.18 1.50
N ASN A 2 28.92 3.05 2.20
CA ASN A 2 30.09 3.95 2.00
C ASN A 2 30.90 3.72 0.71
N GLU A 3 30.78 2.56 0.05
CA GLU A 3 31.49 2.28 -1.22
C GLU A 3 30.80 2.86 -2.47
N LEU A 4 29.50 3.18 -2.40
CA LEU A 4 28.78 3.85 -3.50
C LEU A 4 29.00 5.37 -3.51
N GLN A 5 29.53 5.94 -2.42
CA GLN A 5 29.89 7.37 -2.34
C GLN A 5 31.37 7.63 -2.67
N SER A 6 32.21 6.60 -2.67
CA SER A 6 33.64 6.73 -3.00
C SER A 6 33.93 6.71 -4.50
N GLU A 7 32.93 6.41 -5.34
CA GLU A 7 33.04 6.59 -6.78
C GLU A 7 32.65 8.03 -7.13
N GLY A 8 33.63 8.89 -7.38
CA GLY A 8 33.46 10.26 -7.88
C GLY A 8 32.79 10.39 -9.26
N ARG A 9 31.95 9.41 -9.67
CA ARG A 9 31.41 9.27 -11.03
C ARG A 9 30.23 10.19 -11.36
N ILE A 10 29.54 10.74 -10.35
CA ILE A 10 28.33 11.58 -10.57
C ILE A 10 28.53 13.03 -10.12
N GLY A 11 29.41 13.29 -9.14
CA GLY A 11 29.65 14.64 -8.62
C GLY A 11 30.21 15.61 -9.68
N GLU A 12 30.93 15.10 -10.68
CA GLU A 12 31.52 15.91 -11.77
C GLU A 12 30.53 16.28 -12.87
N LEU A 13 29.43 15.53 -13.04
CA LEU A 13 28.45 15.76 -14.11
C LEU A 13 27.54 16.97 -13.84
N GLY A 14 27.43 17.39 -12.57
CA GLY A 14 26.63 18.53 -12.13
C GLY A 14 25.12 18.33 -12.33
N ALA A 15 24.29 18.99 -11.53
CA ALA A 15 22.86 19.07 -11.83
C ALA A 15 22.65 19.94 -13.07
N PRO A 16 21.71 19.60 -13.97
CA PRO A 16 21.43 20.45 -15.12
C PRO A 16 20.90 21.80 -14.64
N LEU A 17 21.40 22.88 -15.24
CA LEU A 17 21.00 24.24 -14.86
C LEU A 17 19.52 24.44 -15.16
N ARG A 18 18.76 24.97 -14.18
CA ARG A 18 17.30 25.19 -14.31
C ARG A 18 16.95 26.01 -15.55
N GLU A 19 17.76 27.01 -15.86
CA GLU A 19 17.62 27.91 -17.01
C GLU A 19 17.66 27.17 -18.36
N MET A 20 18.26 25.98 -18.43
CA MET A 20 18.27 25.16 -19.64
C MET A 20 16.91 24.52 -19.96
N PHE A 21 15.99 24.50 -19.00
CA PHE A 21 14.66 23.91 -19.18
C PHE A 21 13.58 24.95 -19.49
N ASP A 22 13.94 26.24 -19.58
CA ASP A 22 12.99 27.31 -19.89
C ASP A 22 12.50 27.21 -21.36
N HIS A 23 13.27 26.57 -22.23
CA HIS A 23 12.96 26.38 -23.64
C HIS A 23 13.19 24.90 -24.01
N ASP A 24 12.18 24.19 -24.52
CA ASP A 24 12.25 22.75 -24.85
C ASP A 24 12.76 21.84 -23.70
N PRO A 25 12.07 21.81 -22.54
CA PRO A 25 12.48 20.97 -21.42
C PRO A 25 12.75 19.49 -21.78
N PRO A 26 11.92 18.81 -22.61
CA PRO A 26 12.16 17.41 -22.97
C PRO A 26 13.43 17.22 -23.79
N GLY A 27 13.66 18.06 -24.80
CA GLY A 27 14.87 17.95 -25.62
C GLY A 27 16.14 18.21 -24.82
N HIS A 28 16.09 19.16 -23.88
CA HIS A 28 17.21 19.41 -22.96
C HIS A 28 17.46 18.25 -22.00
N LEU A 29 16.40 17.62 -21.47
CA LEU A 29 16.53 16.44 -20.64
C LEU A 29 17.12 15.25 -21.42
N VAL A 30 16.67 15.02 -22.66
CA VAL A 30 17.21 13.97 -23.54
C VAL A 30 18.71 14.17 -23.76
N ARG A 31 19.13 15.38 -24.17
CA ARG A 31 20.56 15.69 -24.40
C ARG A 31 21.39 15.52 -23.14
N TYR A 32 20.87 15.94 -21.99
CA TYR A 32 21.54 15.76 -20.71
C TYR A 32 21.74 14.28 -20.40
N LEU A 33 20.67 13.46 -20.48
CA LEU A 33 20.75 12.03 -20.21
C LEU A 33 21.68 11.31 -21.20
N GLN A 34 21.69 11.70 -22.48
CA GLN A 34 22.65 11.19 -23.46
C GLN A 34 24.09 11.53 -23.09
N GLY A 35 24.34 12.77 -22.64
CA GLY A 35 25.63 13.19 -22.11
C GLY A 35 26.09 12.29 -20.96
N VAL A 36 25.23 12.05 -19.98
CA VAL A 36 25.49 11.14 -18.86
C VAL A 36 25.77 9.71 -19.33
N GLN A 37 24.98 9.18 -20.27
CA GLN A 37 25.16 7.82 -20.81
C GLN A 37 26.48 7.63 -21.56
N SER A 38 27.00 8.69 -22.19
CA SER A 38 28.27 8.64 -22.92
C SER A 38 29.51 8.60 -22.02
N HIS A 39 29.34 8.78 -20.70
CA HIS A 39 30.48 8.83 -19.78
C HIS A 39 31.04 7.42 -19.51
N PRO A 40 32.37 7.22 -19.66
CA PRO A 40 32.98 5.91 -19.39
C PRO A 40 32.75 5.49 -17.94
N GLY A 41 32.17 4.31 -17.74
CA GLY A 41 31.89 3.76 -16.41
C GLY A 41 30.47 4.00 -15.89
N ILE A 42 29.62 4.71 -16.64
CA ILE A 42 28.18 4.70 -16.43
C ILE A 42 27.59 3.54 -17.25
N GLY A 43 26.94 2.61 -16.55
CA GLY A 43 26.22 1.50 -17.16
C GLY A 43 24.80 1.91 -17.55
N GLN A 44 23.81 1.17 -17.04
CA GLN A 44 22.41 1.51 -17.25
C GLN A 44 21.97 2.64 -16.32
N ILE A 45 21.31 3.65 -16.87
CA ILE A 45 20.64 4.69 -16.08
C ILE A 45 19.21 4.23 -15.78
N VAL A 46 18.83 4.30 -14.51
CA VAL A 46 17.46 4.10 -14.05
C VAL A 46 16.98 5.40 -13.41
N LEU A 47 15.87 5.94 -13.90
CA LEU A 47 15.19 7.10 -13.33
C LEU A 47 13.98 6.62 -12.53
N LEU A 48 14.04 6.82 -11.21
CA LEU A 48 12.93 6.60 -10.30
C LEU A 48 12.15 7.90 -10.12
N LEU A 49 10.88 7.89 -10.49
CA LEU A 49 9.93 8.95 -10.23
C LEU A 49 9.01 8.49 -9.10
N ASP A 50 9.35 8.92 -7.89
CA ASP A 50 8.50 8.67 -6.74
C ASP A 50 7.32 9.66 -6.70
N GLU A 51 6.19 9.24 -6.14
CA GLU A 51 4.99 10.07 -5.96
C GLU A 51 4.48 10.75 -7.25
N PHE A 52 4.50 10.05 -8.38
CA PHE A 52 4.08 10.60 -9.67
C PHE A 52 2.62 11.05 -9.68
N SER A 53 1.77 10.45 -8.82
CA SER A 53 0.38 10.87 -8.57
C SER A 53 0.22 12.37 -8.32
N ARG A 54 1.24 13.03 -7.75
CA ARG A 54 1.23 14.48 -7.51
C ARG A 54 1.15 15.30 -8.80
N THR A 55 1.61 14.76 -9.93
CA THR A 55 1.52 15.44 -11.24
C THR A 55 0.10 15.45 -11.76
N THR A 56 -0.61 14.32 -11.63
CA THR A 56 -2.04 14.20 -11.92
C THR A 56 -2.85 15.14 -11.02
N ASP A 57 -2.56 15.18 -9.71
CA ASP A 57 -3.20 16.12 -8.80
C ASP A 57 -2.94 17.57 -9.21
N ALA A 58 -1.69 17.92 -9.53
CA ALA A 58 -1.34 19.27 -9.96
C ALA A 58 -2.12 19.68 -11.22
N TYR A 59 -2.28 18.78 -12.18
CA TYR A 59 -3.07 19.01 -13.38
C TYR A 59 -4.55 19.28 -13.06
N HIS A 60 -5.18 18.44 -12.24
CA HIS A 60 -6.59 18.65 -11.86
C HIS A 60 -6.83 19.93 -11.06
N HIS A 61 -5.80 20.43 -10.37
CA HIS A 61 -5.85 21.72 -9.67
C HIS A 61 -5.43 22.91 -10.56
N GLY A 62 -5.23 22.71 -11.87
CA GLY A 62 -4.83 23.77 -12.81
C GLY A 62 -3.41 24.31 -12.59
N ARG A 63 -2.55 23.56 -11.87
CA ARG A 63 -1.16 23.91 -11.57
C ARG A 63 -0.16 23.31 -12.56
N LEU A 64 -0.61 22.41 -13.41
CA LEU A 64 0.19 21.73 -14.42
C LEU A 64 -0.58 21.73 -15.74
N ASP A 65 0.09 22.05 -16.83
CA ASP A 65 -0.51 22.07 -18.17
C ASP A 65 -0.55 20.67 -18.77
N GLU A 66 -1.54 20.40 -19.63
CA GLU A 66 -1.69 19.12 -20.31
C GLU A 66 -0.46 18.75 -21.16
N SER A 67 0.20 19.74 -21.77
CA SER A 67 1.40 19.52 -22.58
C SER A 67 2.51 18.81 -21.83
N PHE A 68 2.55 18.92 -20.49
CA PHE A 68 3.48 18.18 -19.65
C PHE A 68 3.42 16.68 -19.91
N PHE A 69 2.21 16.09 -19.95
CA PHE A 69 2.06 14.65 -20.11
C PHE A 69 2.40 14.20 -21.53
N GLN A 70 2.07 15.01 -22.54
CA GLN A 70 2.46 14.73 -23.93
C GLN A 70 3.98 14.77 -24.10
N MET A 71 4.63 15.77 -23.52
CA MET A 71 6.08 15.91 -23.49
C MET A 71 6.75 14.73 -22.78
N TRP A 72 6.23 14.35 -21.61
CA TRP A 72 6.72 13.21 -20.85
C TRP A 72 6.57 11.89 -21.61
N ARG A 73 5.44 11.71 -22.30
CA ARG A 73 5.18 10.55 -23.16
C ARG A 73 6.24 10.44 -24.25
N GLY A 74 6.53 11.55 -24.92
CA GLY A 74 7.56 11.61 -25.95
C GLY A 74 8.93 11.18 -25.43
N LEU A 75 9.28 11.61 -24.21
CA LEU A 75 10.53 11.24 -23.56
C LEU A 75 10.62 9.75 -23.22
N LEU A 76 9.54 9.16 -22.68
CA LEU A 76 9.49 7.73 -22.37
C LEU A 76 9.60 6.83 -23.61
N GLN A 77 9.17 7.35 -24.78
CA GLN A 77 9.18 6.63 -26.05
C GLN A 77 10.43 6.94 -26.91
N ASP A 78 11.32 7.82 -26.45
CA ASP A 78 12.51 8.22 -27.20
C ASP A 78 13.53 7.09 -27.23
N THR A 79 13.64 6.41 -28.38
CA THR A 79 14.55 5.28 -28.59
C THR A 79 16.03 5.66 -28.54
N ARG A 80 16.36 6.96 -28.55
CA ARG A 80 17.74 7.43 -28.38
C ARG A 80 18.19 7.39 -26.92
N LEU A 81 17.26 7.23 -25.98
CA LEU A 81 17.54 7.09 -24.56
C LEU A 81 17.61 5.61 -24.18
N HIS A 82 18.76 5.17 -23.70
CA HIS A 82 18.90 3.84 -23.08
C HIS A 82 18.63 3.88 -21.57
N VAL A 83 17.57 4.60 -21.18
CA VAL A 83 17.19 4.86 -19.78
C VAL A 83 16.00 3.99 -19.42
N LYS A 84 16.01 3.41 -18.22
CA LYS A 84 14.84 2.72 -17.66
C LYS A 84 14.11 3.67 -16.72
N PHE A 85 12.79 3.70 -16.82
CA PHE A 85 11.95 4.52 -15.95
C PHE A 85 11.19 3.61 -15.00
N ILE A 86 11.20 3.97 -13.72
CA ILE A 86 10.33 3.38 -12.71
C ILE A 86 9.48 4.53 -12.19
N VAL A 87 8.17 4.39 -12.32
CA VAL A 87 7.20 5.40 -11.89
C VAL A 87 6.36 4.81 -10.78
N VAL A 88 6.39 5.45 -9.61
CA VAL A 88 5.59 5.07 -8.46
C VAL A 88 4.32 5.90 -8.46
N VAL A 89 3.19 5.22 -8.47
CA VAL A 89 1.85 5.83 -8.49
C VAL A 89 1.06 5.26 -7.34
N GLN A 90 0.40 6.13 -6.59
CA GLN A 90 -0.53 5.73 -5.54
C GLN A 90 -1.74 5.03 -6.17
N GLN A 91 -2.15 3.91 -5.59
CA GLN A 91 -3.27 3.08 -6.06
C GLN A 91 -4.55 3.89 -6.26
N GLN A 92 -4.91 4.75 -5.29
CA GLN A 92 -6.11 5.59 -5.37
C GLN A 92 -6.10 6.55 -6.56
N ALA A 93 -4.93 7.12 -6.89
CA ALA A 93 -4.79 7.99 -8.05
C ALA A 93 -4.98 7.19 -9.35
N TYR A 94 -4.38 5.98 -9.42
CA TYR A 94 -4.54 5.07 -10.55
C TYR A 94 -6.00 4.68 -10.77
N ASP A 95 -6.69 4.23 -9.72
CA ASP A 95 -8.10 3.80 -9.80
C ASP A 95 -9.03 4.97 -10.14
N GLY A 96 -8.77 6.16 -9.59
CA GLY A 96 -9.49 7.38 -9.92
C GLY A 96 -9.37 7.75 -11.40
N MET A 97 -8.17 7.69 -11.97
CA MET A 97 -7.95 7.91 -13.41
C MET A 97 -8.64 6.83 -14.26
N ALA A 98 -8.50 5.55 -13.88
CA ALA A 98 -9.12 4.44 -14.59
C ALA A 98 -10.65 4.57 -14.65
N ALA A 99 -11.29 4.94 -13.54
CA ALA A 99 -12.73 5.13 -13.46
C ALA A 99 -13.23 6.28 -14.34
N ARG A 100 -12.46 7.38 -14.44
CA ARG A 100 -12.79 8.52 -15.32
C ARG A 100 -12.75 8.13 -16.79
N VAL A 101 -11.69 7.43 -17.20
CA VAL A 101 -11.54 6.95 -18.58
C VAL A 101 -12.64 5.96 -18.96
N GLN A 102 -12.99 5.05 -18.06
CA GLN A 102 -14.15 4.15 -18.27
C GLN A 102 -15.48 4.91 -18.34
N GLY A 103 -15.60 6.03 -17.63
CA GLY A 103 -16.72 6.95 -17.69
C GLY A 103 -16.76 7.86 -18.92
N GLY A 104 -15.81 7.71 -19.86
CA GLY A 104 -15.73 8.51 -21.08
C GLY A 104 -15.12 9.90 -20.89
N GLN A 105 -14.48 10.16 -19.75
CA GLN A 105 -13.69 11.38 -19.53
C GLN A 105 -12.24 11.13 -19.94
N ASP A 106 -11.64 12.08 -20.64
CA ASP A 106 -10.21 12.00 -20.99
C ASP A 106 -9.35 12.42 -19.78
N ASP A 107 -8.24 11.72 -19.58
CA ASP A 107 -7.24 12.06 -18.57
C ASP A 107 -5.86 12.00 -19.22
N PRO A 108 -5.15 13.12 -19.37
CA PRO A 108 -3.90 13.16 -20.13
C PRO A 108 -2.76 12.38 -19.46
N ALA A 109 -2.87 12.04 -18.17
CA ALA A 109 -1.91 11.17 -17.50
C ALA A 109 -2.16 9.69 -17.82
N TRP A 110 -3.39 9.29 -18.15
CA TRP A 110 -3.74 7.88 -18.38
C TRP A 110 -2.90 7.20 -19.47
N PRO A 111 -2.69 7.81 -20.66
CA PRO A 111 -1.88 7.19 -21.69
C PRO A 111 -0.43 6.96 -21.26
N LEU A 112 0.10 7.67 -20.27
CA LEU A 112 1.44 7.42 -19.70
C LEU A 112 1.47 6.17 -18.84
N LEU A 113 0.42 5.95 -18.04
CA LEU A 113 0.32 4.79 -17.17
C LEU A 113 0.11 3.50 -17.95
N GLU A 114 -0.37 3.60 -19.19
CA GLU A 114 -0.43 2.48 -20.13
C GLU A 114 0.93 2.16 -20.77
N LEU A 115 1.93 3.03 -20.64
CA LEU A 115 3.28 2.78 -21.13
C LEU A 115 4.05 1.91 -20.13
N GLY A 116 4.17 0.63 -20.45
CA GLY A 116 5.08 -0.29 -19.78
C GLY A 116 4.39 -1.34 -18.93
N GLU A 117 5.19 -2.04 -18.14
CA GLU A 117 4.73 -3.09 -17.25
C GLU A 117 4.24 -2.49 -15.93
N LYS A 118 3.05 -2.91 -15.50
CA LYS A 118 2.45 -2.48 -14.25
C LYS A 118 2.74 -3.53 -13.18
N LEU A 119 3.38 -3.10 -12.10
CA LEU A 119 3.71 -3.96 -10.96
C LEU A 119 2.90 -3.50 -9.74
N PRO A 120 1.72 -4.09 -9.48
CA PRO A 120 0.95 -3.77 -8.29
C PRO A 120 1.70 -4.26 -7.04
N LEU A 121 1.75 -3.41 -6.01
CA LEU A 121 2.30 -3.79 -4.71
C LEU A 121 1.18 -4.30 -3.82
N SER A 122 1.12 -5.61 -3.64
CA SER A 122 0.20 -6.27 -2.70
C SER A 122 0.82 -6.39 -1.30
N PRO A 123 0.01 -6.71 -0.26
CA PRO A 123 0.55 -7.18 1.00
C PRO A 123 1.57 -8.30 0.81
N LEU A 124 2.50 -8.42 1.76
CA LEU A 124 3.52 -9.47 1.72
C LEU A 124 2.88 -10.84 1.80
N SER A 125 3.49 -11.79 1.08
CA SER A 125 3.20 -13.20 1.27
C SER A 125 3.52 -13.63 2.71
N ASP A 126 2.93 -14.74 3.16
CA ASP A 126 3.20 -15.29 4.49
C ASP A 126 4.72 -15.39 4.73
N MET A 127 5.49 -15.95 3.79
CA MET A 127 6.93 -16.12 3.93
C MET A 127 7.70 -14.80 4.00
N ASP A 128 7.36 -13.82 3.16
CA ASP A 128 8.03 -12.52 3.16
C ASP A 128 7.69 -11.71 4.41
N ALA A 129 6.45 -11.81 4.90
CA ALA A 129 6.03 -11.20 6.15
C ALA A 129 6.77 -11.81 7.34
N LEU A 130 6.90 -13.14 7.42
CA LEU A 130 7.67 -13.83 8.44
C LEU A 130 9.14 -13.38 8.42
N HIS A 131 9.75 -13.26 7.24
CA HIS A 131 11.10 -12.73 7.10
C HIS A 131 11.21 -11.28 7.61
N LEU A 132 10.24 -10.42 7.32
CA LEU A 132 10.23 -9.03 7.81
C LEU A 132 10.08 -8.96 9.33
N ILE A 133 9.36 -9.91 9.94
CA ILE A 133 9.15 -9.99 11.39
C ILE A 133 10.42 -10.49 12.09
N GLU A 134 10.95 -11.63 11.65
CA GLU A 134 11.96 -12.39 12.39
C GLU A 134 13.39 -11.92 12.10
N TRP A 135 13.69 -11.67 10.83
CA TRP A 135 15.07 -11.51 10.38
C TRP A 135 15.79 -10.28 10.93
N PRO A 136 15.14 -9.10 11.08
CA PRO A 136 15.75 -7.93 11.69
C PRO A 136 16.14 -8.14 13.15
N MET A 137 15.41 -8.98 13.87
CA MET A 137 15.55 -9.16 15.33
C MET A 137 16.15 -10.50 15.74
N ARG A 138 16.52 -11.37 14.79
CA ARG A 138 16.99 -12.75 15.01
C ARG A 138 18.08 -12.97 16.07
N ASN A 139 18.88 -11.95 16.37
CA ASN A 139 19.95 -12.00 17.37
C ASN A 139 19.54 -11.45 18.75
N TYR A 140 18.35 -10.86 18.86
CA TYR A 140 17.88 -10.10 20.01
C TYR A 140 16.56 -10.64 20.58
N LEU A 141 15.62 -11.03 19.69
CA LEU A 141 14.34 -11.60 20.03
C LEU A 141 14.11 -12.92 19.30
N GLU A 142 13.59 -13.90 20.03
CA GLU A 142 13.10 -15.17 19.53
C GLU A 142 11.59 -15.07 19.34
N PHE A 143 11.14 -15.32 18.10
CA PHE A 143 9.74 -15.44 17.74
C PHE A 143 9.42 -16.91 17.50
N PRO A 144 8.61 -17.54 18.37
CA PRO A 144 8.08 -18.87 18.05
C PRO A 144 7.24 -18.83 16.76
N PRO A 145 7.23 -19.88 15.92
CA PRO A 145 6.52 -19.87 14.64
C PRO A 145 5.05 -19.48 14.73
N GLU A 146 4.36 -19.93 15.79
CA GLU A 146 2.96 -19.59 16.08
C GLU A 146 2.75 -18.10 16.36
N ILE A 147 3.74 -17.43 16.95
CA ILE A 147 3.71 -15.99 17.24
C ILE A 147 3.90 -15.19 15.96
N SER A 148 4.85 -15.58 15.11
CA SER A 148 5.06 -14.91 13.83
C SER A 148 3.85 -15.07 12.91
N ALA A 149 3.23 -16.25 12.88
CA ALA A 149 2.00 -16.51 12.13
C ALA A 149 0.82 -15.68 12.67
N GLN A 150 0.69 -15.56 14.00
CA GLN A 150 -0.33 -14.72 14.61
C GLN A 150 -0.11 -13.23 14.30
N LEU A 151 1.13 -12.75 14.35
CA LEU A 151 1.46 -11.37 14.00
C LEU A 151 1.13 -11.08 12.53
N TYR A 152 1.45 -12.00 11.62
CA TYR A 152 1.05 -11.90 10.22
C TYR A 152 -0.47 -11.73 10.05
N LEU A 153 -1.29 -12.52 10.75
CA LEU A 153 -2.76 -12.40 10.72
C LEU A 153 -3.24 -11.07 11.33
N LEU A 154 -2.62 -10.63 12.42
CA LEU A 154 -2.93 -9.35 13.06
C LEU A 154 -2.71 -8.19 12.08
N THR A 155 -1.61 -8.21 11.34
CA THR A 155 -1.20 -7.10 10.46
C THR A 155 -1.63 -7.28 9.00
N GLY A 156 -2.18 -8.43 8.62
CA GLY A 156 -2.62 -8.74 7.26
C GLY A 156 -1.54 -8.65 6.20
N GLY A 157 -0.29 -8.95 6.55
CA GLY A 157 0.85 -8.85 5.63
C GLY A 157 1.27 -7.43 5.22
N SER A 158 0.66 -6.38 5.78
CA SER A 158 1.04 -4.99 5.47
C SER A 158 2.43 -4.67 6.03
N PRO A 159 3.43 -4.32 5.20
CA PRO A 159 4.77 -3.95 5.68
C PRO A 159 4.74 -2.83 6.71
N PHE A 160 3.89 -1.82 6.48
CA PHE A 160 3.71 -0.68 7.38
C PHE A 160 3.17 -1.13 8.75
N MET A 161 2.13 -1.95 8.76
CA MET A 161 1.54 -2.43 10.02
C MET A 161 2.47 -3.40 10.76
N ILE A 162 3.17 -4.29 10.03
CA ILE A 162 4.20 -5.17 10.61
C ILE A 162 5.26 -4.34 11.32
N GLN A 163 5.82 -3.33 10.65
CA GLN A 163 6.86 -2.48 11.23
C GLN A 163 6.35 -1.68 12.42
N ALA A 164 5.16 -1.08 12.34
CA ALA A 164 4.56 -0.35 13.45
C ALA A 164 4.32 -1.25 14.66
N PHE A 165 3.79 -2.45 14.44
CA PHE A 165 3.53 -3.43 15.49
C PHE A 165 4.82 -3.92 16.13
N CYS A 166 5.77 -4.37 15.31
CA CYS A 166 7.08 -4.84 15.76
C CYS A 166 7.84 -3.76 16.52
N PHE A 167 7.76 -2.48 16.11
CA PHE A 167 8.39 -1.38 16.82
C PHE A 167 7.89 -1.27 18.27
N LYS A 168 6.57 -1.30 18.49
CA LYS A 168 5.99 -1.28 19.84
C LYS A 168 6.32 -2.55 20.62
N LEU A 169 6.25 -3.71 19.96
CA LEU A 169 6.57 -4.99 20.56
C LEU A 169 8.01 -5.04 21.06
N VAL A 170 8.99 -4.64 20.24
CA VAL A 170 10.40 -4.60 20.63
C VAL A 170 10.60 -3.71 21.86
N HIS A 171 9.97 -2.53 21.89
CA HIS A 171 10.07 -1.63 23.03
C HIS A 171 9.50 -2.25 24.32
N HIS A 172 8.34 -2.91 24.23
CA HIS A 172 7.74 -3.66 25.35
C HIS A 172 8.65 -4.80 25.83
N MET A 173 9.24 -5.57 24.91
CA MET A 173 10.14 -6.67 25.24
C MET A 173 11.41 -6.19 25.96
N VAL A 174 11.97 -5.05 25.52
CA VAL A 174 13.12 -4.41 26.18
C VAL A 174 12.75 -3.96 27.59
N GLN A 175 11.57 -3.36 27.79
CA GLN A 175 11.10 -2.94 29.12
C GLN A 175 10.95 -4.12 30.09
N LEU A 176 10.47 -5.27 29.60
CA LEU A 176 10.36 -6.50 30.39
C LEU A 176 11.67 -7.28 30.52
N ASN A 177 12.74 -6.84 29.86
CA ASN A 177 14.00 -7.57 29.73
C ASN A 177 13.79 -9.03 29.25
N LYS A 178 12.85 -9.22 28.32
CA LYS A 178 12.43 -10.52 27.80
C LYS A 178 13.01 -10.71 26.39
N ARG A 179 13.46 -11.93 26.09
CA ARG A 179 14.05 -12.27 24.78
C ARG A 179 13.17 -13.16 23.91
N ARG A 180 12.12 -13.76 24.46
CA ARG A 180 11.23 -14.65 23.74
C ARG A 180 9.82 -14.10 23.77
N VAL A 181 9.24 -13.84 22.61
CA VAL A 181 7.87 -13.30 22.50
C VAL A 181 6.86 -14.41 22.78
N ASP A 182 5.78 -14.10 23.50
CA ASP A 182 4.62 -14.99 23.64
C ASP A 182 3.31 -14.29 23.29
N ALA A 183 2.21 -15.06 23.35
CA ALA A 183 0.88 -14.57 22.97
C ALA A 183 0.38 -13.42 23.87
N SER A 184 0.81 -13.37 25.13
CA SER A 184 0.40 -12.28 26.04
C SER A 184 1.07 -10.95 25.66
N ASP A 185 2.28 -11.00 25.10
CA ASP A 185 2.95 -9.81 24.55
C ASP A 185 2.20 -9.29 23.32
N LEU A 186 1.80 -10.19 22.40
CA LEU A 186 1.02 -9.81 21.22
C LEU A 186 -0.33 -9.20 21.58
N GLU A 187 -1.06 -9.79 22.52
CA GLU A 187 -2.37 -9.27 22.93
C GLU A 187 -2.23 -7.89 23.57
N ARG A 188 -1.23 -7.71 24.45
CA ARG A 188 -0.97 -6.42 25.08
C ARG A 188 -0.67 -5.33 24.06
N ILE A 189 0.18 -5.61 23.06
CA ILE A 189 0.48 -4.64 22.00
C ILE A 189 -0.73 -4.40 21.11
N SER A 190 -1.51 -5.44 20.79
CA SER A 190 -2.74 -5.31 20.00
C SER A 190 -3.70 -4.31 20.63
N MET A 191 -3.89 -4.36 21.94
CA MET A 191 -4.75 -3.41 22.67
C MET A 191 -4.31 -1.96 22.54
N GLU A 192 -3.01 -1.67 22.37
CA GLU A 192 -2.53 -0.31 22.16
C GLU A 192 -2.99 0.26 20.80
N PHE A 193 -3.12 -0.61 19.79
CA PHE A 193 -3.60 -0.24 18.45
C PHE A 193 -5.11 -0.08 18.34
N LEU A 194 -5.89 -0.49 19.35
CA LEU A 194 -7.35 -0.38 19.34
C LEU A 194 -7.84 1.03 19.72
N SER A 195 -6.94 1.93 20.11
CA SER A 195 -7.29 3.30 20.47
C SER A 195 -7.82 4.11 19.26
N PRO A 196 -8.92 4.87 19.40
CA PRO A 196 -9.45 5.73 18.33
C PRO A 196 -8.52 6.88 17.92
N THR A 197 -7.50 7.19 18.73
CA THR A 197 -6.58 8.30 18.46
C THR A 197 -5.47 7.96 17.46
N GLU A 198 -5.29 6.68 17.12
CA GLU A 198 -4.22 6.28 16.19
C GLU A 198 -4.66 6.39 14.73
N SER A 199 -3.87 7.13 13.94
CA SER A 199 -4.07 7.30 12.50
C SER A 199 -3.66 6.08 11.66
N LEU A 200 -3.37 4.92 12.29
CA LEU A 200 -2.82 3.75 11.61
C LEU A 200 -3.72 3.26 10.47
N PHE A 201 -5.03 3.30 10.72
CA PHE A 201 -6.04 2.77 9.80
C PHE A 201 -6.64 3.83 8.86
N ALA A 202 -6.12 5.06 8.85
CA ALA A 202 -6.68 6.15 8.04
C ALA A 202 -6.84 5.76 6.56
N HIS A 203 -5.82 5.11 5.97
CA HIS A 203 -5.88 4.64 4.58
C HIS A 203 -6.98 3.58 4.35
N LEU A 204 -7.19 2.65 5.29
CA LEU A 204 -8.25 1.64 5.18
C LEU A 204 -9.63 2.28 5.35
N LEU A 205 -9.76 3.26 6.24
CA LEU A 205 -10.98 4.04 6.41
C LEU A 205 -11.35 4.82 5.14
N ASP A 206 -10.35 5.31 4.42
CA ASP A 206 -10.57 5.96 3.12
C ASP A 206 -11.06 4.99 2.05
N VAL A 207 -10.57 3.74 2.07
CA VAL A 207 -11.02 2.68 1.16
C VAL A 207 -12.46 2.27 1.46
N ILE A 208 -12.84 2.11 2.73
CA ILE A 208 -14.16 1.58 3.10
C ILE A 208 -15.26 2.65 3.17
N ARG A 209 -15.12 3.82 2.55
CA ARG A 209 -16.13 4.88 2.66
C ARG A 209 -17.51 4.48 2.10
N GLY A 210 -18.56 5.13 2.59
CA GLY A 210 -19.93 4.93 2.11
C GLY A 210 -20.51 3.56 2.49
N VAL A 211 -21.09 2.84 1.52
CA VAL A 211 -21.76 1.55 1.79
C VAL A 211 -20.79 0.46 2.25
N ALA A 212 -19.53 0.52 1.81
CA ALA A 212 -18.49 -0.38 2.28
C ALA A 212 -18.28 -0.29 3.80
N ASN A 213 -18.45 0.89 4.39
CA ASN A 213 -18.26 1.12 5.83
C ASN A 213 -19.28 0.33 6.63
N SER A 214 -20.55 0.42 6.24
CA SER A 214 -21.64 -0.31 6.90
C SER A 214 -21.45 -1.82 6.79
N ILE A 215 -21.01 -2.31 5.62
CA ILE A 215 -20.68 -3.73 5.42
C ILE A 215 -19.53 -4.16 6.32
N CYS A 216 -18.41 -3.42 6.30
CA CYS A 216 -17.23 -3.71 7.11
C CYS A 216 -17.53 -3.64 8.61
N ALA A 217 -18.33 -2.68 9.09
CA ALA A 217 -18.72 -2.56 10.48
C ALA A 217 -19.55 -3.78 10.96
N HIS A 218 -20.51 -4.24 10.16
CA HIS A 218 -21.28 -5.44 10.48
C HIS A 218 -20.41 -6.69 10.44
N LEU A 219 -19.59 -6.85 9.39
CA LEU A 219 -18.64 -7.96 9.27
C LEU A 219 -17.69 -8.00 10.49
N ALA A 220 -17.17 -6.84 10.90
CA ALA A 220 -16.24 -6.73 12.01
C ALA A 220 -16.87 -7.16 13.34
N ARG A 221 -18.13 -6.77 13.60
CA ARG A 221 -18.86 -7.21 14.80
C ARG A 221 -19.13 -8.71 14.82
N MET A 222 -19.58 -9.27 13.69
CA MET A 222 -19.83 -10.71 13.58
C MET A 222 -18.54 -11.52 13.75
N ALA A 223 -17.44 -11.03 13.17
CA ALA A 223 -16.13 -11.65 13.31
C ALA A 223 -15.60 -11.57 14.76
N ASP A 224 -15.88 -10.48 15.48
CA ASP A 224 -15.49 -10.33 16.89
C ASP A 224 -16.26 -11.30 17.81
N GLU A 225 -17.56 -11.46 17.57
CA GLU A 225 -18.40 -12.44 18.27
C GLU A 225 -17.92 -13.88 18.04
N GLU A 226 -17.57 -14.21 16.80
CA GLU A 226 -17.02 -15.53 16.46
C GLU A 226 -15.65 -15.76 17.10
N HIS A 227 -14.77 -14.74 17.08
CA HIS A 227 -13.46 -14.82 17.72
C HIS A 227 -13.60 -15.02 19.25
N ALA A 228 -14.55 -14.36 19.89
CA ALA A 228 -14.85 -14.57 21.31
C ALA A 228 -15.31 -16.01 21.61
N ALA A 229 -16.03 -16.64 20.68
CA ALA A 229 -16.43 -18.05 20.80
C ALA A 229 -15.28 -19.02 20.47
N GLN A 230 -14.40 -18.66 19.53
CA GLN A 230 -13.30 -19.50 19.03
C GLN A 230 -11.99 -18.70 18.88
N PRO A 231 -11.26 -18.43 19.98
CA PRO A 231 -10.11 -17.52 19.98
C PRO A 231 -8.91 -17.97 19.12
N HIS A 232 -8.87 -19.25 18.76
CA HIS A 232 -7.76 -19.86 18.03
C HIS A 232 -8.01 -19.99 16.53
N VAL A 233 -9.18 -19.56 16.04
CA VAL A 233 -9.55 -19.62 14.63
C VAL A 233 -9.70 -18.20 14.10
N ALA A 234 -9.18 -17.95 12.89
CA ALA A 234 -9.39 -16.68 12.22
C ALA A 234 -10.88 -16.57 11.84
N PRO A 235 -11.62 -15.57 12.34
CA PRO A 235 -13.07 -15.50 12.15
C PRO A 235 -13.44 -15.30 10.67
N THR A 236 -14.48 -15.98 10.21
CA THR A 236 -15.01 -15.89 8.85
C THR A 236 -16.51 -15.62 8.88
N VAL A 237 -16.96 -14.71 8.01
CA VAL A 237 -18.37 -14.35 7.90
C VAL A 237 -18.89 -14.78 6.53
N THR A 238 -20.02 -15.48 6.53
CA THR A 238 -20.66 -15.96 5.31
C THR A 238 -21.51 -14.86 4.64
N GLN A 239 -21.78 -15.04 3.35
CA GLN A 239 -22.62 -14.08 2.59
C GLN A 239 -24.04 -14.04 3.14
N GLU A 240 -24.54 -15.19 3.57
CA GLU A 240 -25.89 -15.36 4.10
C GLU A 240 -26.07 -14.59 5.40
N GLN A 241 -25.10 -14.73 6.32
CA GLN A 241 -25.01 -13.97 7.56
C GLN A 241 -25.03 -12.46 7.31
N LEU A 242 -24.20 -11.96 6.39
CA LEU A 242 -24.17 -10.53 6.04
C LEU A 242 -25.46 -10.06 5.38
N SER A 243 -26.03 -10.87 4.48
CA SER A 243 -27.28 -10.52 3.79
C SER A 243 -28.46 -10.44 4.77
N ALA A 244 -28.48 -11.31 5.77
CA ALA A 244 -29.47 -11.30 6.84
C ALA A 244 -29.32 -10.07 7.76
N ALA A 245 -28.08 -9.66 8.05
CA ALA A 245 -27.79 -8.48 8.87
C ALA A 245 -28.03 -7.15 8.12
N LEU A 246 -27.95 -7.16 6.78
CA LEU A 246 -28.06 -5.98 5.92
C LEU A 246 -29.16 -6.13 4.86
N PRO A 247 -30.44 -6.29 5.25
CA PRO A 247 -31.53 -6.60 4.32
C PRO A 247 -31.82 -5.45 3.34
N THR A 248 -31.36 -4.24 3.64
CA THR A 248 -31.54 -3.04 2.79
C THR A 248 -30.54 -2.97 1.64
N ILE A 249 -29.46 -3.75 1.67
CA ILE A 249 -28.44 -3.78 0.63
C ILE A 249 -28.75 -4.92 -0.35
N PRO A 250 -29.00 -4.65 -1.64
CA PRO A 250 -29.25 -5.70 -2.62
C PRO A 250 -28.07 -6.67 -2.73
N THR A 251 -28.35 -7.97 -2.88
CA THR A 251 -27.33 -9.03 -2.92
C THR A 251 -26.23 -8.78 -3.96
N ASP A 252 -26.58 -8.26 -5.14
CA ASP A 252 -25.59 -7.94 -6.19
C ASP A 252 -24.71 -6.75 -5.84
N ARG A 253 -25.23 -5.80 -5.06
CA ARG A 253 -24.44 -4.69 -4.53
C ARG A 253 -23.49 -5.19 -3.44
N LEU A 254 -24.00 -6.00 -2.50
CA LEU A 254 -23.19 -6.62 -1.46
C LEU A 254 -22.03 -7.44 -2.07
N ARG A 255 -22.31 -8.29 -3.05
CA ARG A 255 -21.29 -9.12 -3.72
C ARG A 255 -20.22 -8.28 -4.41
N ARG A 256 -20.60 -7.22 -5.11
CA ARG A 256 -19.65 -6.30 -5.76
C ARG A 256 -18.78 -5.58 -4.74
N THR A 257 -19.38 -5.03 -3.68
CA THR A 257 -18.62 -4.36 -2.63
C THR A 257 -17.69 -5.31 -1.88
N LEU A 258 -18.10 -6.56 -1.62
CA LEU A 258 -17.22 -7.57 -1.03
C LEU A 258 -16.04 -7.92 -1.97
N GLN A 259 -16.26 -7.91 -3.29
CA GLN A 259 -15.18 -8.10 -4.26
C GLN A 259 -14.23 -6.90 -4.28
N GLU A 260 -14.75 -5.67 -4.34
CA GLU A 260 -13.96 -4.44 -4.26
C GLU A 260 -13.09 -4.42 -3.00
N LEU A 261 -13.64 -4.82 -1.84
CA LEU A 261 -12.91 -4.92 -0.59
C LEU A 261 -11.79 -5.99 -0.62
N CYS A 262 -11.98 -7.08 -1.37
CA CYS A 262 -10.92 -8.06 -1.61
C CYS A 262 -9.83 -7.52 -2.54
N ASP A 263 -10.22 -6.80 -3.59
CA ASP A 263 -9.32 -6.21 -4.58
C ASP A 263 -8.42 -5.14 -3.92
N HIS A 264 -8.95 -4.42 -2.92
CA HIS A 264 -8.19 -3.49 -2.09
C HIS A 264 -7.52 -4.12 -0.85
N HIS A 265 -7.52 -5.46 -0.75
CA HIS A 265 -6.88 -6.19 0.34
C HIS A 265 -7.39 -5.84 1.76
N VAL A 266 -8.60 -5.30 1.88
CA VAL A 266 -9.27 -5.11 3.18
C VAL A 266 -9.80 -6.46 3.67
N LEU A 267 -10.38 -7.24 2.75
CA LEU A 267 -10.90 -8.57 3.00
C LEU A 267 -10.10 -9.63 2.24
N VAL A 268 -10.18 -10.86 2.72
CA VAL A 268 -9.71 -12.06 2.04
C VAL A 268 -10.88 -13.01 1.89
N ARG A 269 -11.07 -13.54 0.68
CA ARG A 269 -12.04 -14.60 0.42
C ARG A 269 -11.42 -15.94 0.81
N VAL A 270 -12.05 -16.65 1.76
CA VAL A 270 -11.57 -17.95 2.27
C VAL A 270 -12.25 -19.11 1.55
N GLY A 271 -13.53 -18.94 1.22
CA GLY A 271 -14.35 -19.93 0.51
C GLY A 271 -15.15 -19.31 -0.63
N THR A 272 -16.10 -20.04 -1.20
CA THR A 272 -16.97 -19.51 -2.27
C THR A 272 -17.87 -18.36 -1.80
N SER A 273 -18.25 -18.37 -0.53
CA SER A 273 -19.18 -17.42 0.09
C SER A 273 -18.77 -17.03 1.51
N GLU A 274 -17.47 -17.01 1.78
CA GLU A 274 -16.89 -16.74 3.10
C GLU A 274 -15.76 -15.71 3.00
N TRP A 275 -15.81 -14.70 3.86
CA TRP A 275 -14.84 -13.61 3.92
C TRP A 275 -14.31 -13.42 5.33
N ARG A 276 -13.05 -12.99 5.41
CA ARG A 276 -12.44 -12.48 6.64
C ARG A 276 -11.74 -11.17 6.37
N PHE A 277 -11.43 -10.42 7.41
CA PHE A 277 -10.50 -9.31 7.26
C PHE A 277 -9.08 -9.82 6.97
N ALA A 278 -8.37 -9.08 6.12
CA ALA A 278 -6.96 -9.31 5.88
C ALA A 278 -6.16 -9.07 7.16
N SER A 279 -6.40 -7.92 7.83
CA SER A 279 -5.84 -7.57 9.13
C SER A 279 -6.86 -7.72 10.25
N LEU A 280 -6.57 -8.59 11.23
CA LEU A 280 -7.39 -8.72 12.43
C LEU A 280 -7.31 -7.51 13.35
N LEU A 281 -6.20 -6.75 13.33
CA LEU A 281 -6.12 -5.48 14.07
C LEU A 281 -7.14 -4.47 13.56
N PHE A 282 -7.27 -4.34 12.24
CA PHE A 282 -8.26 -3.43 11.66
C PHE A 282 -9.69 -3.90 11.93
N GLN A 283 -9.95 -5.21 11.86
CA GLN A 283 -11.24 -5.79 12.22
C GLN A 283 -11.63 -5.45 13.67
N ARG A 284 -10.75 -5.74 14.64
CA ARG A 284 -11.01 -5.47 16.07
C ARG A 284 -11.18 -3.97 16.32
N TRP A 285 -10.36 -3.14 15.69
CA TRP A 285 -10.48 -1.69 15.78
C TRP A 285 -11.84 -1.21 15.25
N LEU A 286 -12.28 -1.73 14.09
CA LEU A 286 -13.60 -1.41 13.54
C LEU A 286 -14.72 -1.86 14.47
N ALA A 287 -14.68 -3.08 14.99
CA ALA A 287 -15.72 -3.58 15.90
C ALA A 287 -15.92 -2.67 17.13
N LEU A 288 -14.83 -2.07 17.64
CA LEU A 288 -14.86 -1.17 18.78
C LEU A 288 -15.22 0.28 18.43
N ASN A 289 -14.76 0.78 17.29
CA ASN A 289 -14.82 2.22 16.95
C ASN A 289 -15.87 2.57 15.89
N SER A 290 -16.45 1.58 15.21
CA SER A 290 -17.61 1.80 14.34
C SER A 290 -18.86 2.01 15.19
N VAL A 291 -19.08 3.27 15.60
CA VAL A 291 -20.35 3.69 16.20
C VAL A 291 -21.44 3.32 15.20
N ALA A 292 -22.45 2.60 15.69
CA ALA A 292 -23.66 2.32 14.95
C ALA A 292 -24.23 3.65 14.43
N GLU A 293 -24.11 3.89 13.13
CA GLU A 293 -25.07 4.76 12.44
C GLU A 293 -26.42 4.07 12.59
N GLY A 294 -27.15 4.47 13.64
CA GLY A 294 -28.55 4.13 13.88
C GLY A 294 -29.46 4.96 13.01
#